data_AF-A0A919Q6K3-F1
#
_entry.id   AF-A0A919Q6K3-F1
#
_cell.length_a   1.000
_cell.length_b   1.000
_cell.length_c   1.000
_cell.angle_alpha   90.00
_cell.angle_beta   90.00
_cell.angle_gamma   90.00
#
_symmetry.space_group_name_H-M   'P 1'
#
loop_
_entity.id
_entity.type
_entity.pdbx_description
1 polymer ?
#
loop_
_entity_poly.entity_id
_entity_poly.type
_entity_poly.pdbx_seq_one_letter_code
_entity_poly.pdbx_strand_id
1 'polypeptide(L)'
;MTDIQRVLVAGIGNIFLGDDGFGVEVVNRINASALPPSVDVTDYGIRGVHLAYELLNGRYNSLIMVDAVPIEGPPGSLIVLEVDPTEDDPDTLGPVPVNGHGMHPQAVLNLLRDLGGGVERVLIVGCKPAVIDEGMGLSAPVAAALDDAVRLVADLARHEAETLATSAIRQNARQEIQRGVQEGSRLESQQGTRQEAQREARRRSPRGIEQEARQATRQETQQDTKQASVRRPVDVESADA
;
A
#
# COMPACT_ATOMS: atom_id res chain seq x y z
N MET A 1 -6.62 -12.98 10.84
CA MET A 1 -5.30 -12.61 11.39
C MET A 1 -4.90 -11.35 10.67
N THR A 2 -4.56 -10.28 11.39
CA THR A 2 -3.96 -9.09 10.77
C THR A 2 -2.70 -9.55 10.05
N ASP A 3 -2.63 -9.35 8.74
CA ASP A 3 -1.41 -9.65 7.98
C ASP A 3 -0.28 -8.79 8.55
N ILE A 4 0.66 -9.42 9.24
CA ILE A 4 1.81 -8.72 9.79
C ILE A 4 2.67 -8.42 8.59
N GLN A 5 2.80 -7.15 8.21
CA GLN A 5 3.69 -6.77 7.12
C GLN A 5 5.12 -7.16 7.46
N ARG A 6 5.80 -7.89 6.55
CA ARG A 6 7.13 -8.47 6.80
C ARG A 6 8.20 -7.92 5.87
N VAL A 7 9.43 -7.97 6.36
CA VAL A 7 10.65 -7.66 5.61
C VAL A 7 11.43 -8.96 5.41
N LEU A 8 11.87 -9.23 4.18
CA LEU A 8 12.83 -10.29 3.88
C LEU A 8 14.20 -9.67 3.63
N VAL A 9 15.21 -10.11 4.37
CA VAL A 9 16.63 -9.86 4.06
C VAL A 9 17.19 -11.11 3.37
N ALA A 10 17.53 -10.98 2.09
CA ALA A 10 18.02 -12.07 1.25
C ALA A 10 19.52 -11.89 0.97
N GLY A 11 20.34 -12.80 1.48
CA GLY A 11 21.76 -12.86 1.15
C GLY A 11 21.95 -13.60 -0.17
N ILE A 12 22.55 -12.93 -1.14
CA ILE A 12 22.77 -13.41 -2.50
C ILE A 12 24.27 -13.49 -2.74
N GLY A 13 24.68 -14.51 -3.49
CA GLY A 13 26.07 -14.66 -3.85
C GLY A 13 26.53 -16.10 -4.04
N ASN A 14 27.64 -16.26 -4.76
CA ASN A 14 28.33 -17.53 -4.89
C ASN A 14 29.60 -17.55 -4.03
N ILE A 15 29.57 -18.27 -2.91
CA ILE A 15 30.71 -18.43 -2.00
C ILE A 15 31.96 -19.06 -2.66
N PHE A 16 31.80 -19.70 -3.82
CA PHE A 16 32.89 -20.29 -4.60
C PHE A 16 33.59 -19.29 -5.52
N LEU A 17 33.10 -18.03 -5.60
CA LEU A 17 33.61 -16.97 -6.48
C LEU A 17 34.12 -15.74 -5.70
N GLY A 18 34.91 -15.98 -4.65
CA GLY A 18 35.59 -14.92 -3.90
C GLY A 18 34.62 -13.90 -3.30
N ASP A 19 34.74 -12.64 -3.72
CA ASP A 19 33.92 -11.54 -3.20
C ASP A 19 32.43 -11.66 -3.55
N ASP A 20 32.07 -12.49 -4.54
CA ASP A 20 30.67 -12.80 -4.84
C ASP A 20 29.96 -13.49 -3.65
N GLY A 21 30.71 -14.06 -2.71
CA GLY A 21 30.17 -14.60 -1.46
C GLY A 21 29.72 -13.54 -0.44
N PHE A 22 29.89 -12.24 -0.72
CA PHE A 22 29.66 -11.16 0.23
C PHE A 22 28.27 -11.20 0.87
N GLY A 23 27.19 -11.31 0.08
CA GLY A 23 25.83 -11.27 0.60
C GLY A 23 25.52 -12.42 1.55
N VAL A 24 26.01 -13.62 1.24
CA VAL A 24 25.93 -14.81 2.09
C VAL A 24 26.67 -14.59 3.41
N GLU A 25 27.88 -14.05 3.36
CA GLU A 25 28.71 -13.78 4.54
C GLU A 25 28.06 -12.71 5.45
N VAL A 26 27.41 -11.70 4.89
CA VAL A 26 26.70 -10.68 5.66
C VAL A 26 25.50 -11.27 6.40
N VAL A 27 24.59 -11.96 5.69
CA VAL A 27 23.37 -12.48 6.33
C VAL A 27 23.65 -13.54 7.39
N ASN A 28 24.70 -14.35 7.19
CA ASN A 28 25.13 -15.35 8.18
C ASN A 28 25.70 -14.72 9.47
N ARG A 29 26.15 -13.46 9.42
CA ARG A 29 26.63 -12.71 10.60
C ARG A 29 25.53 -11.94 11.32
N ILE A 30 24.38 -11.72 10.67
CA ILE A 30 23.26 -11.01 11.29
C ILE A 30 22.64 -11.89 12.37
N ASN A 31 22.61 -11.38 13.61
CA ASN A 31 21.85 -12.02 14.67
C ASN A 31 20.35 -11.73 14.50
N ALA A 32 19.64 -12.62 13.81
CA ALA A 32 18.20 -12.49 13.55
C ALA A 32 17.36 -12.33 14.83
N SER A 33 17.79 -12.88 15.98
CA SER A 33 17.06 -12.72 17.25
C SER A 33 17.08 -11.30 17.82
N ALA A 34 17.99 -10.45 17.34
CA ALA A 34 18.08 -9.03 17.71
C ALA A 34 17.27 -8.11 16.79
N LEU A 35 16.65 -8.66 15.74
CA LEU A 35 15.79 -7.94 14.81
C LEU A 35 14.31 -8.06 15.22
N PRO A 36 13.44 -7.15 14.74
CA PRO A 36 12.00 -7.28 14.96
C PRO A 36 11.46 -8.63 14.46
N PRO A 37 10.44 -9.23 15.12
CA PRO A 37 9.85 -10.52 14.70
C PRO A 37 9.21 -10.54 13.30
N SER A 38 9.01 -9.36 12.69
CA SER A 38 8.54 -9.19 11.31
C SER A 38 9.65 -9.21 10.27
N VAL A 39 10.92 -9.37 10.67
CA VAL A 39 12.07 -9.47 9.78
C VAL A 39 12.53 -10.92 9.71
N ASP A 40 12.56 -11.47 8.49
CA ASP A 40 13.18 -12.75 8.19
C ASP A 40 14.52 -12.51 7.49
N VAL A 41 15.57 -13.24 7.89
CA VAL A 41 16.91 -13.15 7.32
C VAL A 41 17.31 -14.52 6.80
N THR A 42 17.58 -14.61 5.49
CA THR A 42 17.80 -15.90 4.82
C THR A 42 18.95 -15.81 3.83
N ASP A 43 19.85 -16.79 3.90
CA ASP A 43 20.83 -17.06 2.86
C ASP A 43 20.14 -17.75 1.66
N TYR A 44 20.14 -17.11 0.50
CA TYR A 44 19.68 -17.72 -0.74
C TYR A 44 20.82 -18.30 -1.57
N GLY A 45 22.06 -17.90 -1.32
CA GLY A 45 23.21 -18.24 -2.16
C GLY A 45 22.84 -18.06 -3.62
N ILE A 46 23.08 -19.09 -4.45
CA ILE A 46 22.74 -19.11 -5.87
C ILE A 46 21.27 -19.43 -6.24
N ARG A 47 20.33 -19.39 -5.28
CA ARG A 47 18.95 -19.90 -5.45
C ARG A 47 17.93 -18.83 -5.83
N GLY A 48 18.20 -18.04 -6.88
CA GLY A 48 17.30 -16.96 -7.33
C GLY A 48 15.84 -17.39 -7.61
N VAL A 49 15.64 -18.57 -8.20
CA VAL A 49 14.30 -19.12 -8.43
C VAL A 49 13.56 -19.43 -7.12
N HIS A 50 14.26 -19.94 -6.12
CA HIS A 50 13.67 -20.18 -4.80
C HIS A 50 13.27 -18.87 -4.13
N LEU A 51 14.08 -17.82 -4.26
CA LEU A 51 13.73 -16.48 -3.76
C LEU A 51 12.45 -15.96 -4.44
N ALA A 52 12.31 -16.09 -5.75
CA ALA A 52 11.08 -15.69 -6.46
C ALA A 52 9.85 -16.47 -5.95
N TYR A 53 9.96 -17.78 -5.73
CA TYR A 53 8.86 -18.57 -5.17
C TYR A 53 8.54 -18.22 -3.72
N GLU A 54 9.54 -17.88 -2.91
CA GLU A 54 9.33 -17.43 -1.54
C GLU A 54 8.59 -16.08 -1.51
N LEU A 55 8.85 -15.19 -2.46
CA LEU A 55 8.14 -13.91 -2.58
C LEU A 55 6.70 -14.08 -3.12
N LEU A 56 6.46 -15.10 -3.96
CA LEU A 56 5.15 -15.37 -4.56
C LEU A 56 4.05 -15.68 -3.51
N ASN A 57 4.43 -16.09 -2.31
CA ASN A 57 3.47 -16.36 -1.23
C ASN A 57 2.80 -15.08 -0.67
N GLY A 58 3.28 -13.89 -1.06
CA GLY A 58 2.72 -12.59 -0.67
C GLY A 58 2.95 -12.20 0.78
N ARG A 59 3.82 -12.90 1.52
CA ARG A 59 4.07 -12.63 2.95
C ARG A 59 4.97 -11.43 3.20
N TYR A 60 5.76 -11.00 2.22
CA TYR A 60 6.75 -9.95 2.38
C TYR A 60 6.33 -8.69 1.62
N ASN A 61 6.37 -7.57 2.30
CA ASN A 61 6.05 -6.26 1.73
C ASN A 61 7.32 -5.54 1.30
N SER A 62 8.44 -5.80 1.98
CA SER A 62 9.75 -5.21 1.67
C SER A 62 10.80 -6.30 1.51
N LEU A 63 11.63 -6.17 0.49
CA LEU A 63 12.76 -7.05 0.20
C LEU A 63 14.05 -6.24 0.27
N ILE A 64 15.02 -6.71 1.07
CA ILE A 64 16.39 -6.20 1.12
C ILE A 64 17.31 -7.28 0.58
N MET A 65 17.88 -7.06 -0.60
CA MET A 65 18.83 -7.96 -1.24
C MET A 65 20.24 -7.52 -0.87
N VAL A 66 21.08 -8.44 -0.40
CA VAL A 66 22.48 -8.18 -0.07
C VAL A 66 23.35 -8.92 -1.06
N ASP A 67 24.18 -8.21 -1.82
CA ASP A 67 24.90 -8.78 -2.95
C ASP A 67 26.24 -8.07 -3.25
N ALA A 68 27.13 -8.73 -3.99
CA ALA A 68 28.28 -8.08 -4.59
C ALA A 68 27.84 -7.36 -5.88
N VAL A 69 28.15 -6.07 -6.01
CA VAL A 69 27.67 -5.25 -7.14
C VAL A 69 28.81 -4.52 -7.84
N PRO A 70 28.85 -4.49 -9.19
CA PRO A 70 29.90 -3.82 -9.95
C PRO A 70 29.66 -2.30 -10.01
N ILE A 71 29.72 -1.63 -8.86
CA ILE A 71 29.54 -0.17 -8.74
C ILE A 71 30.85 0.61 -8.95
N GLU A 72 30.78 1.92 -8.98
CA GLU A 72 31.98 2.77 -8.92
C GLU A 72 32.54 2.87 -7.50
N GLY A 73 33.86 3.08 -7.39
CA GLY A 73 34.57 3.22 -6.11
C GLY A 73 35.56 2.08 -5.81
N PRO A 74 36.33 2.20 -4.71
CA PRO A 74 37.29 1.18 -4.30
C PRO A 74 36.58 -0.10 -3.80
N PRO A 75 37.21 -1.27 -3.92
CA PRO A 75 36.68 -2.50 -3.32
C PRO A 75 36.34 -2.36 -1.84
N GLY A 76 35.25 -3.00 -1.42
CA GLY A 76 34.68 -2.84 -0.07
C GLY A 76 33.74 -1.65 0.09
N SER A 77 33.58 -0.80 -0.94
CA SER A 77 32.59 0.29 -0.89
C SER A 77 31.17 -0.26 -0.84
N LEU A 78 30.37 0.26 0.08
CA LEU A 78 28.96 -0.11 0.25
C LEU A 78 28.04 0.91 -0.41
N ILE A 79 26.93 0.44 -0.98
CA ILE A 79 25.85 1.27 -1.51
C ILE A 79 24.50 0.72 -1.07
N VAL A 80 23.50 1.60 -1.02
CA VAL A 80 22.09 1.22 -0.92
C VAL A 80 21.38 1.78 -2.14
N LEU A 81 20.71 0.92 -2.90
CA LEU A 81 19.92 1.27 -4.06
C LEU A 81 18.46 0.89 -3.80
N GLU A 82 17.54 1.74 -4.20
CA GLU A 82 16.12 1.40 -4.26
C GLU A 82 15.76 1.06 -5.70
N VAL A 83 15.11 -0.08 -5.90
CA VAL A 83 14.73 -0.59 -7.21
C VAL A 83 13.22 -0.50 -7.32
N ASP A 84 12.73 0.09 -8.42
CA ASP A 84 11.30 0.01 -8.74
C ASP A 84 10.98 -1.43 -9.18
N PRO A 85 10.18 -2.19 -8.40
CA PRO A 85 9.87 -3.57 -8.72
C PRO A 85 8.97 -3.71 -9.96
N THR A 86 8.43 -2.61 -10.48
CA THR A 86 7.53 -2.55 -11.65
C THR A 86 8.24 -2.15 -12.94
N GLU A 87 9.46 -1.62 -12.86
CA GLU A 87 10.23 -1.24 -14.04
C GLU A 87 10.94 -2.46 -14.66
N ASP A 88 10.82 -2.57 -15.98
CA ASP A 88 11.48 -3.60 -16.80
C ASP A 88 12.84 -3.14 -17.34
N ASP A 89 13.37 -2.00 -16.88
CA ASP A 89 14.60 -1.42 -17.44
C ASP A 89 15.85 -2.19 -16.99
N PRO A 90 16.53 -2.93 -17.90
CA PRO A 90 17.76 -3.64 -17.57
C PRO A 90 18.94 -2.72 -17.21
N ASP A 91 18.86 -1.42 -17.55
CA ASP A 91 19.95 -0.45 -17.34
C ASP A 91 19.87 0.29 -15.99
N THR A 92 18.82 0.10 -15.17
CA THR A 92 18.75 0.69 -13.82
C THR A 92 19.90 0.26 -12.90
N LEU A 93 20.56 -0.87 -13.21
CA LEU A 93 21.76 -1.37 -12.53
C LEU A 93 23.00 -1.40 -13.45
N GLY A 94 22.92 -0.77 -14.63
CA GLY A 94 23.97 -0.73 -15.66
C GLY A 94 24.08 -2.01 -16.51
N PRO A 95 24.88 -2.01 -17.59
CA PRO A 95 25.07 -3.19 -18.44
C PRO A 95 25.89 -4.24 -17.69
N VAL A 96 25.22 -5.11 -16.95
CA VAL A 96 25.83 -6.21 -16.23
C VAL A 96 25.98 -7.40 -17.18
N PRO A 97 27.22 -7.87 -17.47
CA PRO A 97 27.41 -9.01 -18.36
C PRO A 97 26.67 -10.22 -17.79
N VAL A 98 26.03 -10.97 -18.69
CA VAL A 98 25.37 -12.25 -18.41
C VAL A 98 26.40 -13.19 -17.81
N ASN A 99 26.57 -13.15 -16.49
CA ASN A 99 27.39 -14.12 -15.79
C ASN A 99 26.62 -15.45 -15.84
N GLY A 100 27.26 -16.50 -16.35
CA GLY A 100 26.64 -17.74 -16.84
C GLY A 100 25.86 -18.58 -15.82
N HIS A 101 25.62 -18.05 -14.61
CA HIS A 101 24.90 -18.69 -13.52
C HIS A 101 23.89 -17.72 -12.86
N GLY A 102 23.02 -17.11 -13.66
CA GLY A 102 21.58 -16.93 -13.34
C GLY A 102 21.18 -16.36 -11.98
N MET A 103 21.88 -15.36 -11.47
CA MET A 103 21.48 -14.62 -10.27
C MET A 103 21.80 -13.14 -10.37
N HIS A 104 20.95 -12.43 -11.08
CA HIS A 104 20.90 -10.98 -10.98
C HIS A 104 19.67 -10.61 -10.17
N PRO A 105 19.73 -9.64 -9.23
CA PRO A 105 18.56 -9.16 -8.50
C PRO A 105 17.34 -8.90 -9.40
N GLN A 106 17.57 -8.24 -10.55
CA GLN A 106 16.53 -7.98 -11.54
C GLN A 106 15.90 -9.26 -12.12
N ALA A 107 16.68 -10.33 -12.35
CA ALA A 107 16.15 -11.58 -12.90
C ALA A 107 15.17 -12.25 -11.94
N VAL A 108 15.41 -12.14 -10.62
CA VAL A 108 14.47 -12.63 -9.59
C VAL A 108 13.18 -11.85 -9.61
N LEU A 109 13.25 -10.51 -9.68
CA LEU A 109 12.08 -9.63 -9.73
C LEU A 109 11.26 -9.86 -11.01
N ASN A 110 11.92 -9.99 -12.16
CA ASN A 110 11.26 -10.31 -13.43
C ASN A 110 10.50 -11.64 -13.34
N LEU A 111 11.14 -12.69 -12.81
CA LEU A 111 10.49 -14.00 -12.63
C LEU A 111 9.30 -13.92 -11.67
N LEU A 112 9.43 -13.17 -10.55
CA LEU A 112 8.32 -12.97 -9.62
C LEU A 112 7.11 -12.32 -10.32
N ARG A 113 7.35 -11.31 -11.17
CA ARG A 113 6.29 -10.65 -11.96
C ARG A 113 5.67 -11.59 -12.98
N ASP A 114 6.47 -12.34 -13.71
CA ASP A 114 6.00 -13.32 -14.71
C ASP A 114 5.10 -14.40 -14.07
N LEU A 115 5.34 -14.73 -12.80
CA LEU A 115 4.52 -15.65 -12.00
C LEU A 115 3.28 -14.99 -11.38
N GLY A 116 3.05 -13.70 -11.59
CA GLY A 116 1.92 -12.93 -11.07
C GLY A 116 2.07 -12.49 -9.61
N GLY A 117 3.29 -12.56 -9.05
CA GLY A 117 3.60 -12.05 -7.72
C GLY A 117 4.15 -10.62 -7.76
N GLY A 118 4.45 -10.09 -6.58
CA GLY A 118 5.05 -8.77 -6.43
C GLY A 118 5.50 -8.50 -5.00
N VAL A 119 6.32 -7.48 -4.85
CA VAL A 119 6.77 -6.93 -3.57
C VAL A 119 6.64 -5.42 -3.66
N GLU A 120 6.21 -4.77 -2.58
CA GLU A 120 5.89 -3.33 -2.62
C GLU A 120 7.16 -2.47 -2.69
N ARG A 121 8.24 -2.94 -2.05
CA ARG A 121 9.50 -2.21 -1.97
C ARG A 121 10.70 -3.13 -2.07
N VAL A 122 11.70 -2.71 -2.84
CA VAL A 122 12.96 -3.46 -3.02
C VAL A 122 14.15 -2.54 -2.78
N LEU A 123 15.03 -2.98 -1.88
CA LEU A 123 16.32 -2.36 -1.60
C LEU A 123 17.44 -3.34 -1.94
N ILE A 124 18.54 -2.84 -2.49
CA ILE A 124 19.78 -3.59 -2.70
C ILE A 124 20.86 -2.95 -1.83
N VAL A 125 21.43 -3.72 -0.91
CA VAL A 125 22.66 -3.38 -0.19
C VAL A 125 23.82 -4.05 -0.90
N GLY A 126 24.57 -3.26 -1.65
CA GLY A 126 25.62 -3.72 -2.53
C GLY A 126 27.02 -3.47 -1.98
N CYS A 127 27.96 -4.38 -2.19
CA CYS A 127 29.39 -4.14 -1.96
C CYS A 127 30.19 -4.22 -3.26
N LYS A 128 31.11 -3.28 -3.47
CA LYS A 128 32.08 -3.33 -4.57
C LYS A 128 33.06 -4.50 -4.38
N PRO A 129 33.10 -5.51 -5.27
CA PRO A 129 34.10 -6.57 -5.21
C PRO A 129 35.49 -6.07 -5.65
N ALA A 130 36.55 -6.68 -5.12
CA ALA A 130 37.90 -6.61 -5.65
C ALA A 130 38.14 -7.70 -6.70
N VAL A 131 37.64 -8.92 -6.44
CA VAL A 131 37.88 -10.10 -7.27
C VAL A 131 36.67 -11.05 -7.26
N ILE A 132 36.27 -11.49 -8.46
CA ILE A 132 35.26 -12.52 -8.68
C ILE A 132 35.91 -13.61 -9.52
N ASP A 133 36.79 -14.39 -8.89
CA ASP A 133 37.47 -15.54 -9.47
C ASP A 133 37.16 -16.78 -8.63
N GLU A 134 37.40 -17.98 -9.19
CA GLU A 134 37.26 -19.23 -8.46
C GLU A 134 38.12 -19.21 -7.19
N GLY A 135 37.47 -19.33 -6.03
CA GLY A 135 38.12 -19.23 -4.75
C GLY A 135 37.12 -19.05 -3.62
N MET A 136 37.43 -19.66 -2.47
CA MET A 136 36.66 -19.46 -1.25
C MET A 136 37.22 -18.27 -0.47
N GLY A 137 36.32 -17.49 0.11
CA GLY A 137 36.64 -16.40 1.04
C GLY A 137 36.75 -15.03 0.36
N LEU A 138 36.44 -14.01 1.15
CA LEU A 138 36.44 -12.62 0.69
C LEU A 138 37.87 -12.07 0.65
N SER A 139 38.12 -11.17 -0.28
CA SER A 139 39.31 -10.34 -0.32
C SER A 139 39.40 -9.46 0.93
N ALA A 140 40.61 -9.06 1.31
CA ALA A 140 40.84 -8.19 2.46
C ALA A 140 39.95 -6.92 2.50
N PRO A 141 39.77 -6.15 1.42
CA PRO A 141 38.90 -4.96 1.46
C PRO A 141 37.42 -5.29 1.65
N VAL A 142 36.90 -6.36 1.04
CA VAL A 142 35.50 -6.77 1.19
C VAL A 142 35.25 -7.38 2.58
N ALA A 143 36.19 -8.19 3.08
CA ALA A 143 36.15 -8.70 4.44
C ALA A 143 36.14 -7.57 5.49
N ALA A 144 36.91 -6.50 5.25
CA ALA A 144 36.94 -5.33 6.14
C ALA A 144 35.61 -4.56 6.17
N ALA A 145 34.80 -4.65 5.11
CA ALA A 145 33.49 -4.00 5.02
C ALA A 145 32.34 -4.78 5.69
N LEU A 146 32.57 -6.04 6.10
CA LEU A 146 31.52 -6.92 6.61
C LEU A 146 30.81 -6.35 7.84
N ASP A 147 31.55 -5.84 8.82
CA ASP A 147 30.96 -5.32 10.06
C ASP A 147 30.09 -4.09 9.80
N ASP A 148 30.50 -3.23 8.86
CA ASP A 148 29.72 -2.08 8.43
C ASP A 148 28.47 -2.51 7.65
N ALA A 149 28.60 -3.50 6.78
CA ALA A 149 27.48 -4.05 6.01
C ALA A 149 26.44 -4.71 6.91
N VAL A 150 26.86 -5.51 7.90
CA VAL A 150 25.97 -6.15 8.88
C VAL A 150 25.17 -5.10 9.65
N ARG A 151 25.83 -4.03 10.11
CA ARG A 151 25.15 -2.91 10.78
C ARG A 151 24.15 -2.23 9.85
N LEU A 152 24.59 -1.88 8.65
CA LEU A 152 23.76 -1.20 7.64
C LEU A 152 22.49 -2.01 7.32
N VAL A 153 22.63 -3.30 7.04
CA VAL A 153 21.50 -4.18 6.72
C VAL A 153 20.56 -4.33 7.91
N ALA A 154 21.09 -4.51 9.13
CA ALA A 154 20.28 -4.62 10.34
C ALA A 154 19.48 -3.34 10.63
N ASP A 155 20.10 -2.17 10.45
CA ASP A 155 19.47 -0.88 10.67
C ASP A 155 18.38 -0.61 9.60
N LEU A 156 18.66 -0.90 8.34
CA LEU A 156 17.66 -0.83 7.26
C LEU A 156 16.48 -1.75 7.54
N ALA A 157 16.74 -3.02 7.90
CA ALA A 157 15.66 -3.97 8.17
C ALA A 157 14.77 -3.53 9.35
N ARG A 158 15.38 -2.93 10.40
CA ARG A 158 14.63 -2.37 11.53
C ARG A 158 13.78 -1.17 11.10
N HIS A 159 14.36 -0.28 10.32
CA HIS A 159 13.65 0.89 9.79
C HIS A 159 12.46 0.50 8.89
N GLU A 160 12.65 -0.49 8.01
CA GLU A 160 11.58 -1.01 7.17
C GLU A 160 10.45 -1.61 8.00
N ALA A 161 10.79 -2.44 8.99
CA ALA A 161 9.79 -3.04 9.89
C ALA A 161 8.99 -1.98 10.66
N GLU A 162 9.63 -0.93 11.17
CA GLU A 162 8.99 0.19 11.87
C GLU A 162 8.08 1.00 10.94
N THR A 163 8.51 1.22 9.70
CA THR A 163 7.75 1.95 8.68
C THR A 163 6.48 1.20 8.29
N LEU A 164 6.60 -0.11 8.07
CA LEU A 164 5.46 -0.99 7.77
C LEU A 164 4.48 -1.04 8.95
N ALA A 165 4.97 -1.20 10.18
CA ALA A 165 4.12 -1.19 11.37
C ALA A 165 3.33 0.13 11.53
N THR A 166 4.00 1.27 11.31
CA THR A 166 3.37 2.59 11.39
C THR A 166 2.31 2.77 10.30
N SER A 167 2.59 2.29 9.09
CA SER A 167 1.66 2.36 7.96
C SER A 167 0.42 1.52 8.20
N ALA A 168 0.57 0.30 8.73
CA ALA A 168 -0.54 -0.57 9.11
C ALA A 168 -1.45 0.06 10.17
N ILE A 169 -0.89 0.70 11.21
CA ILE A 169 -1.68 1.40 12.25
C ILE A 169 -2.52 2.52 11.63
N ARG A 170 -1.92 3.34 10.75
CA ARG A 170 -2.65 4.43 10.07
C ARG A 170 -3.74 3.92 9.15
N GLN A 171 -3.50 2.82 8.42
CA GLN A 171 -4.52 2.21 7.56
C GLN A 171 -5.70 1.68 8.37
N ASN A 172 -5.45 0.98 9.47
CA ASN A 172 -6.49 0.48 10.36
C ASN A 172 -7.36 1.62 10.92
N ALA A 173 -6.74 2.69 11.43
CA ALA A 173 -7.48 3.86 11.93
C ALA A 173 -8.36 4.50 10.85
N ARG A 174 -7.86 4.61 9.60
CA ARG A 174 -8.65 5.14 8.47
C ARG A 174 -9.85 4.24 8.13
N GLN A 175 -9.67 2.91 8.13
CA GLN A 175 -10.74 1.96 7.84
C GLN A 175 -11.85 2.00 8.92
N GLU A 176 -11.48 2.13 10.19
CA GLU A 176 -12.45 2.25 11.28
C GLU A 176 -13.29 3.53 11.16
N ILE A 177 -12.65 4.66 10.86
CA ILE A 177 -13.35 5.93 10.62
C ILE A 177 -14.32 5.79 9.43
N GLN A 178 -13.88 5.20 8.32
CA GLN A 178 -14.73 5.00 7.14
C GLN A 178 -15.92 4.07 7.43
N ARG A 179 -15.73 2.99 8.18
CA ARG A 179 -16.82 2.10 8.61
C ARG A 179 -17.83 2.85 9.48
N GLY A 180 -17.36 3.64 10.44
CA GLY A 180 -18.25 4.46 11.29
C GLY A 180 -19.08 5.47 10.48
N VAL A 181 -18.48 6.09 9.47
CA VAL A 181 -19.19 7.00 8.55
C VAL A 181 -20.25 6.25 7.71
N GLN A 182 -19.91 5.07 7.18
CA GLN A 182 -20.84 4.23 6.41
C GLN A 182 -22.00 3.68 7.27
N GLU A 183 -21.74 3.31 8.52
CA GLU A 183 -22.78 2.87 9.44
C GLU A 183 -23.70 4.02 9.87
N GLY A 184 -23.14 5.19 10.18
CA GLY A 184 -23.90 6.40 10.52
C GLY A 184 -24.84 6.82 9.38
N SER A 185 -24.32 6.93 8.16
CA SER A 185 -25.11 7.25 6.97
C SER A 185 -26.21 6.22 6.67
N ARG A 186 -25.95 4.92 6.92
CA ARG A 186 -26.95 3.85 6.76
C ARG A 186 -28.06 3.95 7.81
N LEU A 187 -27.72 4.28 9.05
CA LEU A 187 -28.69 4.48 10.14
C LEU A 187 -29.56 5.72 9.89
N GLU A 188 -28.99 6.83 9.45
CA GLU A 188 -29.73 8.04 9.07
C GLU A 188 -30.69 7.79 7.91
N SER A 189 -30.24 7.06 6.88
CA SER A 189 -31.08 6.67 5.73
C SER A 189 -32.25 5.77 6.13
N GLN A 190 -32.03 4.82 7.05
CA GLN A 190 -33.08 3.96 7.60
C GLN A 190 -34.07 4.72 8.50
N GLN A 191 -33.59 5.69 9.28
CA GLN A 191 -34.46 6.55 10.08
C GLN A 191 -35.33 7.44 9.19
N GLY A 192 -34.77 8.03 8.12
CA GLY A 192 -35.51 8.83 7.14
C GLY A 192 -36.64 8.04 6.48
N THR A 193 -36.33 6.87 5.93
CA THR A 193 -37.35 5.98 5.32
C THR A 193 -38.43 5.55 6.32
N ARG A 194 -38.06 5.26 7.57
CA ARG A 194 -39.03 4.89 8.62
C ARG A 194 -39.93 6.05 9.04
N GLN A 195 -39.40 7.27 9.13
CA GLN A 195 -40.18 8.47 9.41
C GLN A 195 -41.15 8.80 8.27
N GLU A 196 -40.70 8.65 7.02
CA GLU A 196 -41.51 8.89 5.83
C GLU A 196 -42.67 7.89 5.71
N ALA A 197 -42.39 6.59 5.90
CA ALA A 197 -43.43 5.55 5.97
C ALA A 197 -44.45 5.80 7.09
N GLN A 198 -44.02 6.27 8.27
CA GLN A 198 -44.94 6.66 9.35
C GLN A 198 -45.80 7.88 9.00
N ARG A 199 -45.24 8.89 8.31
CA ARG A 199 -46.00 10.06 7.85
C ARG A 199 -47.05 9.66 6.82
N GLU A 200 -46.69 8.81 5.87
CA GLU A 200 -47.62 8.32 4.84
C GLU A 200 -48.73 7.46 5.44
N ALA A 201 -48.40 6.55 6.37
CA ALA A 201 -49.39 5.77 7.11
C ALA A 201 -50.37 6.65 7.90
N ARG A 202 -49.89 7.76 8.50
CA ARG A 202 -50.75 8.73 9.19
C ARG A 202 -51.68 9.48 8.23
N ARG A 203 -51.18 9.89 7.05
CA ARG A 203 -52.00 10.54 6.01
C ARG A 203 -53.13 9.62 5.52
N ARG A 204 -52.82 8.36 5.25
CA ARG A 204 -53.81 7.36 4.79
C ARG A 204 -54.76 6.86 5.88
N SER A 205 -54.56 7.27 7.14
CA SER A 205 -55.49 6.93 8.23
C SER A 205 -56.81 7.71 8.10
N PRO A 206 -57.95 7.19 8.60
CA PRO A 206 -59.23 7.87 8.51
C PRO A 206 -59.21 9.30 9.06
N ARG A 207 -58.50 9.53 10.16
CA ARG A 207 -58.28 10.86 10.76
C ARG A 207 -57.42 11.77 9.89
N GLY A 208 -56.44 11.21 9.16
CA GLY A 208 -55.57 11.96 8.25
C GLY A 208 -56.33 12.44 7.01
N ILE A 209 -57.15 11.57 6.43
CA ILE A 209 -58.00 11.87 5.27
C ILE A 209 -59.01 12.98 5.62
N GLU A 210 -59.66 12.90 6.78
CA GLU A 210 -60.57 13.96 7.25
C GLU A 210 -59.86 15.31 7.46
N GLN A 211 -58.61 15.30 7.93
CA GLN A 211 -57.82 16.53 8.12
C GLN A 211 -57.41 17.16 6.79
N GLU A 212 -56.99 16.37 5.80
CA GLU A 212 -56.65 16.84 4.46
C GLU A 212 -57.88 17.42 3.75
N ALA A 213 -59.03 16.74 3.83
CA ALA A 213 -60.29 17.26 3.28
C ALA A 213 -60.65 18.63 3.88
N ARG A 214 -60.55 18.78 5.21
CA ARG A 214 -60.78 20.07 5.91
C ARG A 214 -59.79 21.16 5.51
N GLN A 215 -58.54 20.82 5.21
CA GLN A 215 -57.53 21.77 4.74
C GLN A 215 -57.80 22.21 3.29
N ALA A 216 -58.14 21.29 2.40
CA ALA A 216 -58.48 21.58 1.01
C ALA A 216 -59.68 22.55 0.94
N THR A 217 -60.75 22.28 1.69
CA THR A 217 -61.91 23.17 1.77
C THR A 217 -61.53 24.56 2.29
N ARG A 218 -60.63 24.66 3.28
CA ARG A 218 -60.13 25.96 3.78
C ARG A 218 -59.31 26.72 2.75
N GLN A 219 -58.49 26.03 1.95
CA GLN A 219 -57.68 26.66 0.90
C GLN A 219 -58.53 27.14 -0.27
N GLU A 220 -59.51 26.37 -0.72
CA GLU A 220 -60.48 26.79 -1.73
C GLU A 220 -61.24 28.03 -1.28
N THR A 221 -61.71 28.05 -0.02
CA THR A 221 -62.37 29.23 0.55
C THR A 221 -61.46 30.46 0.59
N GLN A 222 -60.15 30.29 0.85
CA GLN A 222 -59.16 31.38 0.82
C GLN A 222 -58.79 31.85 -0.59
N GLN A 223 -58.83 30.96 -1.59
CA GLN A 223 -58.61 31.33 -2.99
C GLN A 223 -59.82 32.05 -3.58
N ASP A 224 -61.04 31.61 -3.27
CA ASP A 224 -62.27 32.26 -3.70
C ASP A 224 -62.42 33.65 -3.09
N THR A 225 -62.10 33.82 -1.81
CA THR A 225 -62.09 35.15 -1.17
C THR A 225 -61.04 36.09 -1.77
N LYS A 226 -59.88 35.59 -2.21
CA LYS A 226 -58.88 36.39 -2.94
C LYS A 226 -59.32 36.74 -4.37
N GLN A 227 -59.99 35.84 -5.10
CA GLN A 227 -60.50 36.15 -6.45
C GLN A 227 -61.72 37.08 -6.42
N ALA A 228 -62.59 36.94 -5.41
CA ALA A 228 -63.73 37.83 -5.21
C ALA A 228 -63.31 39.27 -4.89
N SER A 229 -62.13 39.49 -4.29
CA SER A 229 -61.63 40.84 -3.99
C SER A 229 -61.03 41.58 -5.21
N VAL A 230 -60.83 40.91 -6.35
CA VAL A 230 -60.22 41.50 -7.56
C VAL A 230 -61.27 42.00 -8.57
N ARG A 231 -62.52 41.54 -8.47
CA ARG A 231 -63.63 42.03 -9.31
C ARG A 231 -64.40 43.14 -8.58
N ARG A 232 -63.89 44.37 -8.63
CA ARG A 232 -64.74 45.56 -8.43
C ARG A 232 -65.48 45.87 -9.75
N PRO A 233 -66.80 46.11 -9.73
CA PRO A 233 -67.49 46.63 -10.91
C PRO A 233 -67.00 48.06 -11.20
N VAL A 234 -66.75 48.35 -12.47
CA VAL A 234 -66.59 49.70 -12.99
C VAL A 234 -68.01 50.20 -13.25
N ASP A 235 -68.52 51.07 -12.37
CA ASP A 235 -69.77 51.77 -12.62
C ASP A 235 -69.54 52.82 -13.71
N VAL A 236 -70.33 52.71 -14.77
CA VAL A 236 -70.44 53.66 -15.88
C VAL A 236 -71.83 54.27 -15.80
N GLU A 237 -71.93 55.54 -16.19
CA GLU A 237 -73.08 56.46 -16.24
C GLU A 237 -73.40 57.19 -14.92
N SER A 238 -73.67 58.50 -14.91
CA SER A 238 -74.23 59.37 -15.96
C SER A 238 -73.89 60.86 -15.74
N ALA A 239 -73.96 61.60 -16.83
CA ALA A 239 -73.89 63.05 -16.93
C ALA A 239 -75.02 63.78 -16.15
N ASP A 240 -74.71 64.97 -15.63
CA ASP A 240 -75.47 66.20 -15.94
C ASP A 240 -74.79 67.47 -15.40
N ALA A 241 -74.93 68.54 -16.18
CA ALA A 241 -74.62 69.98 -15.99
C ALA A 241 -73.14 70.45 -16.05
#